data_AF-F9UHE3-F1
#
_entry.id   AF-F9UHE3-F1
#
_cell.length_a   1.000
_cell.length_b   1.000
_cell.length_c   1.000
_cell.angle_alpha   90.00
_cell.angle_beta   90.00
_cell.angle_gamma   90.00
#
_symmetry.space_group_name_H-M   'P 1'
#
loop_
_entity.id
_entity.type
_entity.pdbx_description
1 polymer ?
#
loop_
_entity_poly.entity_id
_entity_poly.type
_entity_poly.pdbx_seq_one_letter_code
_entity_poly.pdbx_strand_id
1 'polypeptide(L)'
;MTKKRQLDFEGKEIDVRFDGRLCIHVGECGHSEGELFVAERQPWCMPDLVSKAEVREIVERCPSGALTYTDKAGTPETAPAQNSLTVACNGPLYLTGDLEIEGAEEDMPGVRFRAALCRCGASENKPFCDNSHVEAKFEDPGAVGAKGPGLNETGGKLGVEMRPDGPLVLTGNLSIRAGSGRLAWQGEKAFLCRCGASKNKPFCDGTHKKIGFKG
;
A
#
# COMPACT_ATOMS: atom_id res chain seq x y z
N MET A 1 -21.14 -0.09 -3.10
CA MET A 1 -20.79 0.90 -4.15
C MET A 1 -20.38 2.21 -3.48
N THR A 2 -19.18 2.26 -2.93
CA THR A 2 -18.65 3.45 -2.25
C THR A 2 -18.33 4.47 -3.33
N LYS A 3 -19.02 5.61 -3.31
CA LYS A 3 -18.90 6.68 -4.32
C LYS A 3 -17.43 7.01 -4.55
N LYS A 4 -17.01 7.00 -5.82
CA LYS A 4 -15.75 7.53 -6.33
C LYS A 4 -15.47 8.90 -5.69
N ARG A 5 -14.71 8.95 -4.61
CA ARG A 5 -14.37 10.20 -3.91
C ARG A 5 -12.90 10.46 -4.13
N GLN A 6 -12.59 10.84 -5.37
CA GLN A 6 -11.37 11.58 -5.65
C GLN A 6 -11.63 13.04 -5.34
N LEU A 7 -10.71 13.68 -4.61
CA LEU A 7 -10.75 15.10 -4.28
C LEU A 7 -9.45 15.73 -4.73
N ASP A 8 -9.54 16.82 -5.48
CA ASP A 8 -8.41 17.63 -5.90
C ASP A 8 -8.36 18.91 -5.07
N PHE A 9 -7.17 19.25 -4.60
CA PHE A 9 -6.87 20.46 -3.84
C PHE A 9 -5.83 21.24 -4.64
N GLU A 10 -6.29 22.27 -5.34
CA GLU A 10 -5.44 23.09 -6.19
C GLU A 10 -4.57 24.02 -5.34
N GLY A 11 -3.28 24.09 -5.68
CA GLY A 11 -2.35 25.08 -5.15
C GLY A 11 -1.74 25.93 -6.27
N LYS A 12 -1.02 26.98 -5.94
CA LYS A 12 -0.35 27.84 -6.94
C LYS A 12 0.78 27.11 -7.65
N GLU A 13 1.56 26.32 -6.93
CA GLU A 13 2.71 25.62 -7.49
C GLU A 13 2.58 24.09 -7.50
N ILE A 14 1.76 23.53 -6.62
CA ILE A 14 1.59 22.08 -6.47
C ILE A 14 0.14 21.78 -6.11
N ASP A 15 -0.46 20.83 -6.81
CA ASP A 15 -1.80 20.34 -6.51
C ASP A 15 -1.70 19.03 -5.72
N VAL A 16 -2.65 18.77 -4.84
CA VAL A 16 -2.75 17.52 -4.07
C VAL A 16 -4.03 16.80 -4.44
N ARG A 17 -3.94 15.49 -4.68
CA ARG A 17 -5.08 14.62 -4.92
C ARG A 17 -5.22 13.60 -3.81
N PHE A 18 -6.47 13.37 -3.38
CA PHE A 18 -6.87 12.31 -2.47
C PHE A 18 -7.76 11.31 -3.18
N ASP A 19 -7.46 10.02 -3.07
CA ASP A 19 -8.27 8.90 -3.57
C ASP A 19 -8.87 8.09 -2.42
N GLY A 20 -10.16 8.30 -2.18
CA GLY A 20 -10.91 7.60 -1.13
C GLY A 20 -11.05 6.09 -1.33
N ARG A 21 -10.77 5.53 -2.52
CA ARG A 21 -10.79 4.08 -2.76
C ARG A 21 -9.62 3.37 -2.08
N LEU A 22 -8.50 4.08 -1.89
CA LEU A 22 -7.25 3.54 -1.36
C LEU A 22 -7.01 3.92 0.10
N CYS A 23 -7.68 4.97 0.60
CA CYS A 23 -7.45 5.44 1.96
C CYS A 23 -8.04 4.47 2.98
N ILE A 24 -7.18 3.95 3.85
CA ILE A 24 -7.57 3.15 5.02
C ILE A 24 -7.42 3.93 6.33
N HIS A 25 -7.30 5.25 6.25
CA HIS A 25 -7.22 6.15 7.42
C HIS A 25 -6.10 5.82 8.42
N VAL A 26 -4.91 5.45 7.94
CA VAL A 26 -3.72 5.24 8.79
C VAL A 26 -3.35 6.50 9.60
N GLY A 27 -3.64 7.68 9.05
CA GLY A 27 -3.49 8.94 9.77
C GLY A 27 -2.15 9.66 9.60
N GLU A 28 -1.18 9.10 8.87
CA GLU A 28 0.14 9.73 8.64
C GLU A 28 0.04 11.19 8.17
N CYS A 29 -0.87 11.48 7.23
CA CYS A 29 -1.08 12.84 6.72
C CYS A 29 -1.63 13.80 7.78
N GLY A 30 -2.48 13.32 8.70
CA GLY A 30 -3.07 14.14 9.76
C GLY A 30 -2.21 14.26 11.02
N HIS A 31 -1.27 13.34 11.23
CA HIS A 31 -0.28 13.40 12.32
C HIS A 31 0.95 14.26 11.96
N SER A 32 1.07 14.68 10.71
CA SER A 32 2.12 15.59 10.27
C SER A 32 1.94 16.94 10.97
N GLU A 33 2.95 17.44 11.66
CA GLU A 33 2.94 18.83 12.13
C GLU A 33 2.89 19.76 10.92
N GLY A 34 1.99 20.76 10.93
CA GLY A 34 1.91 21.76 9.87
C GLY A 34 0.49 22.13 9.46
N GLU A 35 0.38 22.93 8.41
CA GLU A 35 -0.89 23.48 7.93
C GLU A 35 -1.41 22.80 6.65
N LEU A 36 -0.73 21.77 6.13
CA LEU A 36 -1.14 21.10 4.90
C LEU A 36 -2.48 20.38 5.08
N PHE A 37 -2.60 19.49 6.07
CA PHE A 37 -3.79 18.69 6.34
C PHE A 37 -4.35 18.97 7.74
N VAL A 38 -5.52 19.61 7.82
CA VAL A 38 -6.20 19.94 9.09
C VAL A 38 -7.60 19.38 9.09
N ALA A 39 -7.88 18.40 9.96
CA ALA A 39 -9.11 17.60 9.94
C ALA A 39 -10.40 18.43 10.07
N GLU A 40 -10.38 19.49 10.87
CA GLU A 40 -11.55 20.35 11.12
C GLU A 40 -11.66 21.54 10.15
N ARG A 41 -10.73 21.66 9.18
CA ARG A 41 -10.72 22.76 8.22
C ARG A 41 -11.47 22.39 6.95
N GLN A 42 -12.09 23.39 6.31
CA GLN A 42 -12.61 23.28 4.95
C GLN A 42 -11.97 24.34 4.03
N PRO A 43 -11.21 23.94 2.99
CA PRO A 43 -10.83 22.55 2.67
C PRO A 43 -9.84 21.94 3.69
N TRP A 44 -9.93 20.62 3.86
CA TRP A 44 -9.06 19.86 4.77
C TRP A 44 -7.58 19.98 4.36
N CYS A 45 -7.31 19.92 3.05
CA CYS A 45 -5.98 20.10 2.48
C CYS A 45 -5.83 21.49 1.86
N MET A 46 -4.73 22.19 2.17
CA MET A 46 -4.38 23.50 1.60
C MET A 46 -2.91 23.54 1.21
N PRO A 47 -2.56 23.24 -0.06
CA PRO A 47 -1.17 23.16 -0.52
C PRO A 47 -0.40 24.49 -0.40
N ASP A 48 -1.10 25.63 -0.52
CA ASP A 48 -0.51 26.97 -0.49
C ASP A 48 -0.05 27.45 0.89
N LEU A 49 -0.38 26.74 1.97
CA LEU A 49 0.01 27.11 3.33
C LEU A 49 1.38 26.56 3.75
N VAL A 50 1.95 25.67 2.94
CA VAL A 50 3.24 25.03 3.22
C VAL A 50 4.14 25.11 1.98
N SER A 51 5.42 24.77 2.15
CA SER A 51 6.33 24.73 1.00
C SER A 51 6.03 23.53 0.09
N LYS A 52 6.34 23.62 -1.22
CA LYS A 52 6.26 22.46 -2.13
C LYS A 52 7.03 21.24 -1.61
N ALA A 53 8.19 21.45 -1.01
CA ALA A 53 9.01 20.35 -0.49
C ALA A 53 8.29 19.62 0.65
N GLU A 54 7.60 20.36 1.51
CA GLU A 54 6.78 19.83 2.59
C GLU A 54 5.53 19.11 2.07
N VAL A 55 4.87 19.63 1.01
CA VAL A 55 3.77 18.90 0.34
C VAL A 55 4.23 17.52 -0.13
N ARG A 56 5.36 17.45 -0.84
CA ARG A 56 5.91 16.19 -1.34
C ARG A 56 6.23 15.23 -0.20
N GLU A 57 6.96 15.71 0.80
CA GLU A 57 7.35 14.91 1.98
C GLU A 57 6.13 14.30 2.67
N ILE A 58 5.10 15.10 2.97
CA ILE A 58 3.92 14.61 3.68
C ILE A 58 3.10 13.64 2.81
N VAL A 59 2.90 13.96 1.53
CA VAL A 59 2.11 13.14 0.60
C VAL A 59 2.77 11.79 0.34
N GLU A 60 4.09 11.77 0.15
CA GLU A 60 4.86 10.55 -0.10
C GLU A 60 4.90 9.60 1.10
N ARG A 61 4.58 10.07 2.32
CA ARG A 61 4.40 9.20 3.50
C ARG A 61 3.08 8.42 3.50
N CYS A 62 2.12 8.72 2.62
CA CYS A 62 0.84 8.03 2.58
C CYS A 62 1.03 6.54 2.19
N PRO A 63 0.89 5.59 3.13
CA PRO A 63 1.35 4.22 2.92
C PRO A 63 0.44 3.42 1.98
N SER A 64 -0.78 3.89 1.74
CA SER A 64 -1.73 3.23 0.84
C SER A 64 -1.72 3.78 -0.59
N GLY A 65 -0.94 4.83 -0.86
CA GLY A 65 -0.95 5.52 -2.15
C GLY A 65 -2.22 6.35 -2.40
N ALA A 66 -3.01 6.61 -1.36
CA ALA A 66 -4.24 7.40 -1.46
C ALA A 66 -3.99 8.90 -1.67
N LEU A 67 -2.80 9.39 -1.36
CA LEU A 67 -2.40 10.77 -1.63
C LEU A 67 -1.36 10.79 -2.73
N THR A 68 -1.54 11.72 -3.67
CA THR A 68 -0.58 12.04 -4.73
C THR A 68 -0.51 13.55 -4.92
N TYR A 69 0.49 14.03 -5.63
CA TYR A 69 0.61 15.43 -6.00
C TYR A 69 0.91 15.61 -7.48
N THR A 70 0.60 16.79 -8.01
CA THR A 70 1.02 17.25 -9.33
C THR A 70 1.83 18.53 -9.15
N ASP A 71 3.14 18.45 -9.37
CA ASP A 71 4.00 19.63 -9.38
C ASP A 71 3.89 20.36 -10.72
N LYS A 72 3.53 21.65 -10.69
CA LYS A 72 3.37 22.47 -11.91
C LYS A 72 4.71 22.80 -12.58
N ALA A 73 5.82 22.65 -11.87
CA ALA A 73 7.16 22.69 -12.46
C ALA A 73 7.55 21.37 -13.17
N GLY A 74 6.74 20.32 -13.04
CA GLY A 74 6.93 19.04 -13.72
C GLY A 74 7.87 18.06 -13.02
N THR A 75 8.17 18.23 -11.72
CA THR A 75 8.93 17.21 -10.96
C THR A 75 7.98 16.08 -10.54
N PRO A 76 8.11 14.87 -11.09
CA PRO A 76 7.25 13.75 -10.69
C PRO A 76 7.69 13.17 -9.34
N GLU A 77 6.81 12.39 -8.74
CA GLU A 77 7.20 11.44 -7.68
C GLU A 77 8.06 10.32 -8.28
N THR A 78 9.08 9.87 -7.54
CA THR A 78 9.99 8.80 -7.98
C THR A 78 9.89 7.58 -7.08
N ALA A 79 10.01 6.40 -7.68
CA ALA A 79 10.05 5.16 -6.93
C ALA A 79 11.24 5.14 -5.94
N PRO A 80 11.06 4.55 -4.74
CA PRO A 80 12.16 4.35 -3.80
C PRO A 80 13.22 3.40 -4.39
N ALA A 81 14.45 3.52 -3.89
CA ALA A 81 15.58 2.71 -4.36
C ALA A 81 15.45 1.19 -4.13
N GLN A 82 14.50 0.76 -3.31
CA GLN A 82 14.26 -0.65 -2.99
C GLN A 82 12.76 -0.94 -2.94
N ASN A 83 12.35 -2.11 -3.40
CA ASN A 83 10.99 -2.58 -3.13
C ASN A 83 10.94 -3.27 -1.77
N SER A 84 9.98 -2.87 -0.94
CA SER A 84 9.80 -3.40 0.40
C SER A 84 8.35 -3.66 0.70
N LEU A 85 8.12 -4.70 1.51
CA LEU A 85 6.81 -5.09 2.00
C LEU A 85 6.86 -5.23 3.52
N THR A 86 5.99 -4.51 4.22
CA THR A 86 5.82 -4.63 5.67
C THR A 86 4.54 -5.39 5.97
N VAL A 87 4.66 -6.44 6.79
CA VAL A 87 3.51 -7.23 7.26
C VAL A 87 2.95 -6.59 8.53
N ALA A 88 1.87 -5.81 8.40
CA ALA A 88 1.26 -5.16 9.56
C ALA A 88 0.57 -6.19 10.48
N CYS A 89 0.74 -6.03 11.78
CA CYS A 89 0.02 -6.81 12.79
C CYS A 89 -1.49 -6.63 12.59
N ASN A 90 -2.23 -7.75 12.52
CA ASN A 90 -3.68 -7.81 12.30
C ASN A 90 -4.16 -7.03 11.06
N GLY A 91 -3.26 -6.69 10.15
CA GLY A 91 -3.50 -5.68 9.13
C GLY A 91 -2.98 -6.06 7.75
N PRO A 92 -2.95 -5.07 6.84
CA PRO A 92 -2.59 -5.25 5.44
C PRO A 92 -1.10 -5.54 5.24
N LEU A 93 -0.75 -5.77 3.97
CA LEU A 93 0.62 -5.70 3.50
C LEU A 93 0.87 -4.29 2.96
N TYR A 94 1.75 -3.53 3.60
CA TYR A 94 2.19 -2.24 3.07
C TYR A 94 3.33 -2.47 2.10
N LEU A 95 3.13 -2.13 0.83
CA LEU A 95 4.11 -2.26 -0.22
C LEU A 95 4.62 -0.88 -0.63
N THR A 96 5.93 -0.77 -0.84
CA THR A 96 6.58 0.46 -1.32
C THR A 96 7.63 0.06 -2.36
N GLY A 97 7.66 0.69 -3.53
CA GLY A 97 8.53 0.25 -4.64
C GLY A 97 8.21 0.92 -5.98
N ASP A 98 8.75 0.39 -7.08
CA ASP A 98 8.28 0.67 -8.45
C ASP A 98 7.25 -0.42 -8.81
N LEU A 99 5.97 -0.14 -8.57
CA LEU A 99 4.92 -1.14 -8.49
C LEU A 99 4.12 -1.25 -9.79
N GLU A 100 3.92 -2.48 -10.26
CA GLU A 100 3.00 -2.80 -11.34
C GLU A 100 1.91 -3.75 -10.81
N ILE A 101 0.79 -3.18 -10.36
CA ILE A 101 -0.31 -3.93 -9.77
C ILE A 101 -1.36 -4.24 -10.83
N GLU A 102 -1.55 -5.53 -11.10
CA GLU A 102 -2.56 -6.01 -12.04
C GLU A 102 -3.97 -5.61 -11.57
N GLY A 103 -4.75 -5.03 -12.49
CA GLY A 103 -6.13 -4.61 -12.22
C GLY A 103 -6.28 -3.29 -11.47
N ALA A 104 -5.19 -2.59 -11.14
CA ALA A 104 -5.26 -1.22 -10.68
C ALA A 104 -5.81 -0.30 -11.78
N GLU A 105 -6.74 0.60 -11.43
CA GLU A 105 -7.27 1.58 -12.39
C GLU A 105 -6.19 2.62 -12.75
N GLU A 106 -6.19 3.11 -14.00
CA GLU A 106 -5.20 4.10 -14.48
C GLU A 106 -5.25 5.42 -13.68
N ASP A 107 -6.41 5.73 -13.10
CA ASP A 107 -6.65 6.91 -12.28
C ASP A 107 -6.22 6.75 -10.80
N MET A 108 -5.50 5.67 -10.46
CA MET A 108 -4.87 5.43 -9.16
C MET A 108 -3.34 5.61 -9.20
N PRO A 109 -2.80 6.80 -9.53
CA PRO A 109 -1.36 6.96 -9.78
C PRO A 109 -0.48 6.62 -8.57
N GLY A 110 -0.97 6.78 -7.33
CA GLY A 110 -0.20 6.52 -6.12
C GLY A 110 0.16 5.03 -5.93
N VAL A 111 -0.60 4.11 -6.51
CA VAL A 111 -0.32 2.67 -6.39
C VAL A 111 0.90 2.22 -7.18
N ARG A 112 1.49 3.10 -7.99
CA ARG A 112 2.80 2.89 -8.63
C ARG A 112 3.95 2.93 -7.63
N PHE A 113 3.74 3.52 -6.46
CA PHE A 113 4.79 3.73 -5.47
C PHE A 113 4.49 3.10 -4.12
N ARG A 114 3.22 3.15 -3.69
CA ARG A 114 2.77 2.68 -2.39
C ARG A 114 1.39 2.03 -2.46
N ALA A 115 1.20 0.92 -1.78
CA ALA A 115 -0.11 0.26 -1.71
C ALA A 115 -0.32 -0.48 -0.38
N ALA A 116 -1.56 -0.47 0.11
CA ALA A 116 -1.99 -1.35 1.19
C ALA A 116 -2.78 -2.51 0.59
N LEU A 117 -2.21 -3.72 0.60
CA LEU A 117 -2.83 -4.91 0.01
C LEU A 117 -3.54 -5.76 1.06
N CYS A 118 -4.69 -6.31 0.68
CA CYS A 118 -5.50 -7.17 1.52
C CYS A 118 -4.77 -8.49 1.82
N ARG A 119 -4.79 -8.87 3.09
CA ARG A 119 -4.23 -10.14 3.60
C ARG A 119 -5.24 -11.00 4.36
N CYS A 120 -6.34 -10.40 4.82
CA CYS A 120 -7.36 -11.07 5.61
C CYS A 120 -8.38 -11.85 4.76
N GLY A 121 -8.49 -11.55 3.46
CA GLY A 121 -9.48 -12.14 2.55
C GLY A 121 -10.84 -11.45 2.53
N ALA A 122 -11.12 -10.54 3.45
CA ALA A 122 -12.43 -9.92 3.61
C ALA A 122 -12.69 -8.67 2.74
N SER A 123 -11.63 -8.00 2.24
CA SER A 123 -11.78 -6.75 1.48
C SER A 123 -12.75 -6.87 0.30
N GLU A 124 -13.60 -5.88 0.10
CA GLU A 124 -14.46 -5.74 -1.08
C GLU A 124 -13.75 -4.99 -2.22
N ASN A 125 -12.59 -4.38 -1.95
CA ASN A 125 -11.76 -3.64 -2.90
C ASN A 125 -10.45 -4.38 -3.26
N LYS A 126 -10.50 -5.70 -3.41
CA LYS A 126 -9.30 -6.52 -3.71
C LYS A 126 -8.64 -6.06 -5.03
N PRO A 127 -7.29 -6.05 -5.12
CA PRO A 127 -6.33 -6.56 -4.14
C PRO A 127 -6.04 -5.61 -2.96
N PHE A 128 -6.63 -4.42 -2.93
CA PHE A 128 -6.38 -3.41 -1.89
C PHE A 128 -7.09 -3.73 -0.58
N CYS A 129 -6.55 -3.22 0.52
CA CYS A 129 -7.19 -3.23 1.82
C CYS A 129 -8.22 -2.09 1.90
N ASP A 130 -9.35 -2.37 2.55
CA ASP A 130 -10.46 -1.43 2.77
C ASP A 130 -10.90 -1.40 4.25
N ASN A 131 -10.01 -1.82 5.16
CA ASN A 131 -10.27 -2.02 6.60
C ASN A 131 -11.23 -3.15 7.00
N SER A 132 -11.71 -3.97 6.06
CA SER A 132 -12.57 -5.13 6.39
C SER A 132 -11.91 -6.14 7.34
N HIS A 133 -10.58 -6.08 7.54
CA HIS A 133 -9.87 -6.91 8.51
C HIS A 133 -10.28 -6.64 9.97
N VAL A 134 -10.77 -5.45 10.30
CA VAL A 134 -11.26 -5.10 11.64
C VAL A 134 -12.55 -5.85 11.95
N GLU A 135 -13.55 -5.73 11.07
CA GLU A 135 -14.83 -6.43 11.21
C GLU A 135 -14.68 -7.95 11.09
N ALA A 136 -13.78 -8.41 10.22
CA ALA A 136 -13.43 -9.82 10.09
C ALA A 136 -12.62 -10.36 11.29
N LYS A 137 -12.23 -9.51 12.26
CA LYS A 137 -11.41 -9.87 13.43
C LYS A 137 -10.16 -10.65 13.01
N PHE A 138 -9.47 -10.15 12.00
CA PHE A 138 -8.29 -10.81 11.47
C PHE A 138 -7.15 -10.78 12.49
N GLU A 139 -6.72 -11.95 12.94
CA GLU A 139 -5.63 -12.11 13.88
C GLU A 139 -4.38 -12.69 13.19
N ASP A 140 -3.32 -11.89 13.19
CA ASP A 140 -2.00 -12.33 12.79
C ASP A 140 -0.91 -11.37 13.35
N PRO A 141 0.12 -11.88 14.04
CA PRO A 141 1.12 -11.04 14.69
C PRO A 141 2.10 -10.35 13.72
N GLY A 142 1.93 -10.50 12.41
CA GLY A 142 2.87 -9.96 11.40
C GLY A 142 4.23 -10.64 11.42
N ALA A 143 4.33 -11.84 12.02
CA ALA A 143 5.56 -12.60 12.09
C ALA A 143 5.89 -13.21 10.73
N VAL A 144 7.19 -13.22 10.40
CA VAL A 144 7.72 -13.83 9.17
C VAL A 144 8.78 -14.84 9.58
N GLY A 145 8.42 -16.13 9.51
CA GLY A 145 9.27 -17.24 9.96
C GLY A 145 10.25 -17.75 8.90
N ALA A 146 9.98 -17.53 7.61
CA ALA A 146 10.84 -18.00 6.52
C ALA A 146 11.92 -16.97 6.18
N LYS A 147 13.11 -17.47 5.83
CA LYS A 147 14.14 -16.70 5.12
C LYS A 147 14.00 -16.91 3.63
N GLY A 148 14.36 -15.89 2.85
CA GLY A 148 14.36 -15.99 1.39
C GLY A 148 15.74 -16.34 0.85
N PRO A 149 15.86 -16.57 -0.47
CA PRO A 149 17.13 -16.88 -1.13
C PRO A 149 18.16 -15.74 -1.06
N GLY A 150 17.75 -14.53 -0.69
CA GLY A 150 18.58 -13.33 -0.75
C GLY A 150 18.35 -12.53 -2.04
N LEU A 151 19.02 -11.39 -2.15
CA LEU A 151 19.00 -10.53 -3.32
C LEU A 151 20.43 -10.14 -3.69
N ASN A 152 20.73 -10.13 -4.99
CA ASN A 152 21.97 -9.57 -5.51
C ASN A 152 21.82 -8.08 -5.83
N GLU A 153 20.60 -7.63 -6.11
CA GLU A 153 20.27 -6.25 -6.48
C GLU A 153 18.99 -5.78 -5.77
N THR A 154 18.81 -4.46 -5.66
CA THR A 154 17.63 -3.84 -5.06
C THR A 154 16.93 -2.91 -6.06
N GLY A 155 15.62 -2.72 -5.88
CA GLY A 155 14.83 -1.83 -6.74
C GLY A 155 14.43 -2.49 -8.06
N GLY A 156 14.11 -1.67 -9.04
CA GLY A 156 13.48 -2.11 -10.30
C GLY A 156 11.99 -2.43 -10.12
N LYS A 157 11.32 -2.73 -11.24
CA LYS A 157 9.88 -3.04 -11.26
C LYS A 157 9.55 -4.24 -10.37
N LEU A 158 8.47 -4.12 -9.61
CA LEU A 158 7.86 -5.17 -8.82
C LEU A 158 6.43 -5.41 -9.32
N GLY A 159 6.26 -6.51 -10.05
CA GLY A 159 4.94 -6.97 -10.49
C GLY A 159 4.14 -7.57 -9.34
N VAL A 160 2.86 -7.22 -9.25
CA VAL A 160 1.90 -7.73 -8.27
C VAL A 160 0.71 -8.31 -9.04
N GLU A 161 0.67 -9.64 -9.14
CA GLU A 161 -0.39 -10.39 -9.81
C GLU A 161 -1.40 -10.92 -8.77
N MET A 162 -2.69 -10.82 -9.08
CA MET A 162 -3.75 -11.35 -8.22
C MET A 162 -4.32 -12.63 -8.82
N ARG A 163 -3.88 -13.80 -8.33
CA ARG A 163 -4.40 -15.08 -8.82
C ARG A 163 -5.87 -15.25 -8.38
N PRO A 164 -6.79 -15.58 -9.32
CA PRO A 164 -8.18 -15.90 -8.99
C PRO A 164 -8.26 -16.98 -7.92
N ASP A 165 -9.09 -16.76 -6.89
CA ASP A 165 -9.27 -17.69 -5.76
C ASP A 165 -7.96 -18.06 -5.04
N GLY A 166 -6.90 -17.27 -5.25
CA GLY A 166 -5.53 -17.65 -4.96
C GLY A 166 -4.69 -16.54 -4.29
N PRO A 167 -3.37 -16.78 -4.18
CA PRO A 167 -2.44 -15.85 -3.55
C PRO A 167 -2.17 -14.60 -4.41
N LEU A 168 -1.58 -13.59 -3.78
CA LEU A 168 -0.85 -12.55 -4.51
C LEU A 168 0.50 -13.11 -4.93
N VAL A 169 0.91 -12.88 -6.17
CA VAL A 169 2.23 -13.28 -6.69
C VAL A 169 3.04 -12.02 -6.93
N LEU A 170 4.12 -11.86 -6.18
CA LEU A 170 5.05 -10.75 -6.33
C LEU A 170 6.27 -11.24 -7.11
N THR A 171 6.66 -10.51 -8.15
CA THR A 171 7.83 -10.82 -9.01
C THR A 171 8.70 -9.58 -9.20
N GLY A 172 9.98 -9.69 -8.90
CA GLY A 172 10.94 -8.58 -8.84
C GLY A 172 11.67 -8.54 -7.49
N ASN A 173 12.73 -7.73 -7.38
CA ASN A 173 13.56 -7.65 -6.18
C ASN A 173 12.74 -7.17 -4.98
N LEU A 174 12.49 -8.03 -3.99
CA LEU A 174 11.62 -7.74 -2.86
C LEU A 174 12.28 -8.02 -1.50
N SER A 175 12.18 -7.05 -0.58
CA SER A 175 12.53 -7.22 0.83
C SER A 175 11.28 -7.20 1.73
N ILE A 176 11.03 -8.27 2.48
CA ILE A 176 9.89 -8.36 3.41
C ILE A 176 10.34 -8.12 4.84
N ARG A 177 9.67 -7.20 5.52
CA ARG A 177 9.80 -6.89 6.94
C ARG A 177 8.62 -7.47 7.72
N ALA A 178 8.93 -8.08 8.86
CA ALA A 178 7.91 -8.47 9.83
C ALA A 178 7.30 -7.22 10.49
N GLY A 179 6.18 -7.39 11.21
CA GLY A 179 5.52 -6.30 11.94
C GLY A 179 6.43 -5.61 12.98
N SER A 180 7.50 -6.28 13.42
CA SER A 180 8.53 -5.68 14.29
C SER A 180 9.54 -4.78 13.56
N GLY A 181 9.45 -4.63 12.24
CA GLY A 181 10.42 -3.91 11.39
C GLY A 181 11.64 -4.75 10.98
N ARG A 182 11.82 -5.93 11.58
CA ARG A 182 12.92 -6.86 11.24
C ARG A 182 12.84 -7.28 9.77
N LEU A 183 13.91 -7.06 9.01
CA LEU A 183 14.09 -7.68 7.70
C LEU A 183 14.12 -9.20 7.84
N ALA A 184 13.13 -9.88 7.26
CA ALA A 184 12.91 -11.30 7.51
C ALA A 184 13.12 -12.17 6.28
N TRP A 185 12.80 -11.66 5.09
CA TRP A 185 12.86 -12.41 3.85
C TRP A 185 13.29 -11.51 2.69
N GLN A 186 14.07 -12.06 1.76
CA GLN A 186 14.52 -11.38 0.54
C GLN A 186 14.54 -12.36 -0.63
N GLY A 187 14.10 -11.92 -1.80
CA GLY A 187 14.11 -12.72 -3.02
C GLY A 187 13.33 -12.06 -4.14
N GLU A 188 13.35 -12.70 -5.32
CA GLU A 188 12.76 -12.16 -6.54
C GLU A 188 11.32 -12.63 -6.80
N LYS A 189 10.83 -13.58 -6.01
CA LYS A 189 9.49 -14.14 -6.18
C LYS A 189 8.88 -14.59 -4.85
N ALA A 190 7.67 -14.14 -4.57
CA ALA A 190 6.92 -14.50 -3.38
C ALA A 190 5.44 -14.77 -3.68
N PHE A 191 4.88 -15.76 -2.99
CA PHE A 191 3.46 -16.08 -3.03
C PHE A 191 2.85 -15.74 -1.68
N LEU A 192 2.07 -14.67 -1.62
CA LEU A 192 1.53 -14.14 -0.37
C LEU A 192 0.08 -14.56 -0.18
N CYS A 193 -0.24 -14.95 1.05
CA CYS A 193 -1.59 -15.31 1.44
C CYS A 193 -2.50 -14.10 1.34
N ARG A 194 -3.58 -14.26 0.57
CA ARG A 194 -4.66 -13.27 0.45
C ARG A 194 -5.96 -13.74 1.09
N CYS A 195 -6.09 -15.04 1.40
CA CYS A 195 -7.32 -15.63 1.94
C CYS A 195 -7.46 -15.53 3.47
N GLY A 196 -6.46 -14.99 4.19
CA GLY A 196 -6.48 -14.89 5.65
C GLY A 196 -6.24 -16.19 6.42
N ALA A 197 -6.29 -17.37 5.77
CA ALA A 197 -6.30 -18.66 6.47
C ALA A 197 -4.97 -19.44 6.46
N SER A 198 -3.92 -18.93 5.79
CA SER A 198 -2.61 -19.62 5.77
C SER A 198 -2.06 -19.85 7.19
N LYS A 199 -1.42 -20.99 7.42
CA LYS A 199 -0.68 -21.30 8.64
C LYS A 199 0.78 -20.83 8.59
N ASN A 200 1.24 -20.43 7.41
CA ASN A 200 2.60 -19.91 7.17
C ASN A 200 2.55 -18.45 6.69
N LYS A 201 1.71 -17.62 7.31
CA LYS A 201 1.61 -16.20 6.96
C LYS A 201 2.98 -15.50 7.08
N PRO A 202 3.27 -14.52 6.22
CA PRO A 202 2.42 -13.95 5.18
C PRO A 202 2.35 -14.79 3.89
N PHE A 203 3.02 -15.95 3.83
CA PHE A 203 3.10 -16.77 2.62
C PHE A 203 1.88 -17.65 2.43
N CYS A 204 1.62 -18.01 1.16
CA CYS A 204 0.60 -18.97 0.80
C CYS A 204 1.08 -20.41 1.07
N ASP A 205 0.22 -21.22 1.68
CA ASP A 205 0.44 -22.65 1.97
C ASP A 205 -0.59 -23.57 1.28
N GLY A 206 -1.35 -23.02 0.33
CA GLY A 206 -2.42 -23.73 -0.37
C GLY A 206 -3.76 -23.81 0.39
N THR A 207 -3.88 -23.27 1.60
CA THR A 207 -5.13 -23.33 2.40
C THR A 207 -6.33 -22.73 1.68
N HIS A 208 -6.15 -21.73 0.82
CA HIS A 208 -7.21 -21.13 0.00
C HIS A 208 -8.04 -22.18 -0.78
N LYS A 209 -7.42 -23.24 -1.29
CA LYS A 209 -8.12 -24.32 -1.99
C LYS A 209 -9.01 -25.13 -1.05
N LYS A 210 -8.53 -25.39 0.16
CA LYS A 210 -9.21 -26.22 1.16
C LYS A 210 -10.45 -25.53 1.73
N ILE A 211 -10.38 -24.21 1.89
CA ILE A 211 -11.49 -23.40 2.43
C ILE A 211 -12.42 -22.87 1.32
N GLY A 212 -12.15 -23.19 0.06
CA GLY A 212 -12.94 -22.70 -1.07
C GLY A 212 -12.95 -21.17 -1.18
N PHE A 213 -11.81 -20.51 -0.90
CA PHE A 213 -11.70 -19.06 -0.97
C PHE A 213 -12.13 -18.53 -2.33
N LYS A 214 -12.93 -17.46 -2.33
CA LYS A 214 -13.40 -16.75 -3.52
C LYS A 214 -12.97 -15.30 -3.47
N GLY A 215 -12.22 -14.86 -4.48
CA GLY A 215 -11.82 -13.46 -4.59
C GLY A 215 -10.73 -13.19 -5.61
#